data_AF-A0A5E4M094-F1
#
_entry.id   AF-A0A5E4M094-F1
#
_cell.length_a   1.000
_cell.length_b   1.000
_cell.length_c   1.000
_cell.angle_alpha   90.00
_cell.angle_beta   90.00
_cell.angle_gamma   90.00
#
_symmetry.space_group_name_H-M   'P 1'
#
loop_
_entity.id
_entity.type
_entity.pdbx_description
1 polymer ?
#
loop_
_entity_poly.entity_id
_entity_poly.type
_entity_poly.pdbx_seq_one_letter_code
_entity_poly.pdbx_strand_id
1 'polypeptide(L)'
;MEFLKAIFEILGIDVPIKKASEMTLTSTKSEQIIGICKTLGADAYLSGTGGLHYIEPSLFETNGVKLLFNNYSHPIYPQQFMNLGFLPNMSIIDLIFNAGPESLEIIKSGFKGFELNPIPQ
;
A
#
# COMPACT_ATOMS: atom_id res chain seq x y z
N MET A 1 4.57 -16.61 -0.62
CA MET A 1 4.99 -15.62 -1.64
C MET A 1 4.26 -15.85 -2.96
N GLU A 2 4.02 -17.11 -3.35
CA GLU A 2 3.35 -17.46 -4.61
C GLU A 2 1.98 -16.80 -4.79
N PHE A 3 1.16 -16.68 -3.74
CA PHE A 3 -0.12 -15.97 -3.83
C PHE A 3 0.05 -14.49 -4.24
N LEU A 4 0.96 -13.74 -3.63
CA LEU A 4 1.21 -12.34 -3.97
C LEU A 4 1.66 -12.19 -5.43
N LYS A 5 2.57 -13.07 -5.87
CA LYS A 5 3.05 -13.09 -7.25
C LYS A 5 1.93 -13.38 -8.24
N ALA A 6 1.06 -14.34 -7.94
CA ALA A 6 -0.09 -14.67 -8.79
C ALA A 6 -1.05 -13.48 -8.91
N ILE A 7 -1.30 -12.76 -7.82
CA ILE A 7 -2.12 -11.53 -7.87
C ILE A 7 -1.45 -10.46 -8.75
N PHE A 8 -0.13 -10.28 -8.64
CA PHE A 8 0.60 -9.31 -9.46
C PHE A 8 0.55 -9.69 -10.94
N GLU A 9 0.71 -10.98 -11.26
CA GLU A 9 0.58 -11.49 -12.63
C GLU A 9 -0.81 -11.26 -13.20
N ILE A 10 -1.87 -11.60 -12.45
CA ILE A 10 -3.27 -11.35 -12.85
C ILE A 10 -3.51 -9.87 -13.14
N LEU A 11 -2.94 -8.99 -12.31
CA LEU A 11 -3.09 -7.54 -12.45
C LEU A 11 -2.10 -6.92 -13.45
N GLY A 12 -1.16 -7.68 -14.01
CA GLY A 12 -0.11 -7.14 -14.89
C GLY A 12 0.87 -6.18 -14.19
N ILE A 13 1.10 -6.36 -12.88
CA ILE A 13 2.02 -5.54 -12.08
C ILE A 13 3.42 -6.16 -12.12
N ASP A 14 4.36 -5.47 -12.74
CA ASP A 14 5.78 -5.85 -12.80
C ASP A 14 6.62 -4.93 -11.91
N VAL A 15 6.81 -5.33 -10.65
CA VAL A 15 7.67 -4.62 -9.69
C VAL A 15 8.52 -5.59 -8.86
N PRO A 16 9.74 -5.20 -8.46
CA PRO A 16 10.57 -6.03 -7.59
C PRO A 16 9.93 -6.26 -6.22
N ILE A 17 9.90 -7.53 -5.77
CA ILE A 17 9.46 -7.89 -4.43
C ILE A 17 10.68 -8.26 -3.58
N LYS A 18 10.86 -7.59 -2.44
CA LYS A 18 11.90 -7.87 -1.45
C LYS A 18 11.24 -8.12 -0.10
N LYS A 19 11.72 -9.11 0.67
CA LYS A 19 11.23 -9.34 2.04
C LYS A 19 12.14 -8.68 3.04
N ALA A 20 11.56 -8.01 4.03
CA ALA A 20 12.31 -7.48 5.17
C ALA A 20 13.06 -8.59 5.95
N SER A 21 12.53 -9.82 5.96
CA SER A 21 13.19 -10.97 6.59
C SER A 21 14.44 -11.46 5.86
N GLU A 22 14.69 -11.01 4.63
CA GLU A 22 15.95 -11.25 3.91
C GLU A 22 17.00 -10.17 4.20
N MET A 23 16.65 -9.17 5.01
CA MET A 23 17.52 -8.06 5.39
C MET A 23 17.99 -8.23 6.84
N THR A 24 19.22 -7.82 7.12
CA THR A 24 19.74 -7.78 8.50
C THR A 24 19.26 -6.52 9.19
N LEU A 25 18.08 -6.59 9.81
CA LEU A 25 17.45 -5.49 10.55
C LEU A 25 17.40 -5.83 12.03
N THR A 26 17.81 -4.91 12.89
CA THR A 26 17.84 -5.09 14.35
C THR A 26 16.76 -4.30 15.09
N SER A 27 16.07 -3.40 14.39
CA SER A 27 15.08 -2.48 14.94
C SER A 27 13.64 -2.95 14.70
N THR A 28 12.69 -2.28 15.37
CA THR A 28 11.24 -2.58 15.26
C THR A 28 10.46 -1.31 14.92
N LYS A 29 9.20 -1.44 14.49
CA LYS A 29 8.29 -0.31 14.16
C LYS A 29 8.90 0.64 13.10
N SER A 30 8.77 1.96 13.30
CA SER A 30 9.27 3.01 12.40
C SER A 30 10.76 2.86 12.05
N GLU A 31 11.59 2.51 13.02
CA GLU A 31 13.03 2.31 12.79
C GLU A 31 13.32 1.14 11.86
N GLN A 32 12.49 0.09 11.88
CA GLN A 32 12.61 -1.04 10.96
C GLN A 32 12.33 -0.59 9.53
N ILE A 33 11.27 0.21 9.34
CA ILE A 33 10.89 0.77 8.03
C ILE A 33 12.01 1.67 7.49
N ILE A 34 12.56 2.53 8.34
CA ILE A 34 13.70 3.39 7.98
C ILE A 34 14.93 2.54 7.62
N GLY A 35 15.20 1.47 8.37
CA GLY A 35 16.26 0.52 8.08
C GLY A 35 16.11 -0.16 6.72
N ILE A 36 14.87 -0.55 6.36
CA ILE A 36 14.55 -1.08 5.03
C ILE A 36 14.84 -0.02 3.95
N CYS A 37 14.38 1.22 4.14
CA CYS A 37 14.60 2.30 3.18
C CYS A 37 16.09 2.53 2.94
N LYS A 38 16.89 2.62 4.01
CA LYS A 38 18.35 2.77 3.94
C LYS A 38 19.03 1.59 3.25
N THR A 39 18.62 0.36 3.58
CA THR A 39 19.18 -0.86 2.97
C THR A 39 18.94 -0.90 1.45
N LEU A 40 17.80 -0.37 1.00
CA LEU A 40 17.43 -0.32 -0.41
C LEU A 40 17.87 0.98 -1.13
N GLY A 41 18.45 1.95 -0.42
CA GLY A 41 18.78 3.26 -0.97
C GLY A 41 17.56 4.10 -1.36
N ALA A 42 16.41 3.88 -0.72
CA ALA A 42 15.17 4.63 -0.97
C ALA A 42 15.20 6.00 -0.28
N ASP A 43 14.66 7.01 -0.95
CA ASP A 43 14.53 8.39 -0.43
C ASP A 43 13.14 8.66 0.18
N ALA A 44 12.18 7.75 0.00
CA ALA A 44 10.82 7.88 0.49
C ALA A 44 10.21 6.54 0.92
N TYR A 45 9.30 6.61 1.89
CA TYR A 45 8.41 5.52 2.31
C TYR A 45 6.97 5.94 2.07
N LEU A 46 6.20 5.12 1.36
CA LEU A 46 4.77 5.31 1.13
C LEU A 46 3.96 4.41 2.08
N SER A 47 3.19 5.03 2.96
CA SER A 47 2.27 4.37 3.89
C SER A 47 0.81 4.54 3.45
N GLY A 48 -0.04 3.57 3.83
CA GLY A 48 -1.48 3.80 3.89
C GLY A 48 -1.85 4.69 5.08
N THR A 49 -3.02 5.33 5.05
CA THR A 49 -3.54 6.20 6.13
C THR A 49 -3.66 5.46 7.48
N GLY A 50 -3.92 4.15 7.46
CA GLY A 50 -3.91 3.32 8.68
C GLY A 50 -2.56 3.30 9.42
N GLY A 51 -1.45 3.59 8.72
CA GLY A 51 -0.10 3.65 9.28
C GLY A 51 0.12 4.77 10.30
N LEU A 52 -0.72 5.80 10.30
CA LEU A 52 -0.58 6.97 11.18
C LEU A 52 -0.58 6.63 12.67
N HIS A 53 -1.19 5.51 13.05
CA HIS A 53 -1.34 5.12 14.45
C HIS A 53 -0.05 4.57 15.08
N TYR A 54 0.93 4.15 14.28
CA TYR A 54 2.15 3.51 14.78
C TYR A 54 3.45 4.05 14.18
N ILE A 55 3.35 4.89 13.14
CA ILE A 55 4.50 5.55 12.53
C ILE A 55 4.87 6.78 13.36
N GLU A 56 6.17 7.01 13.55
CA GLU A 56 6.72 8.20 14.22
C GLU A 56 7.37 9.11 13.16
N PRO A 57 6.67 10.15 12.66
CA PRO A 57 7.15 10.96 11.53
C PRO A 57 8.50 11.64 11.77
N SER A 58 8.78 12.05 13.00
CA SER A 58 10.06 12.68 13.39
C SER A 58 11.28 11.80 13.12
N LEU A 59 11.13 10.48 13.23
CA LEU A 59 12.20 9.53 12.92
C LEU A 59 12.51 9.50 11.43
N PHE A 60 11.50 9.62 10.57
CA PHE A 60 11.68 9.65 9.12
C PHE A 60 12.43 10.91 8.69
N GLU A 61 12.00 12.07 9.20
CA GLU A 61 12.66 13.36 8.95
C GLU A 61 14.13 13.36 9.40
N THR A 62 14.41 12.91 10.63
CA THR A 62 15.77 12.86 11.19
C THR A 62 16.69 11.90 10.40
N ASN A 63 16.11 10.90 9.73
CA ASN A 63 16.86 9.93 8.94
C ASN A 63 16.89 10.23 7.44
N GLY A 64 16.37 11.39 7.02
CA GLY A 64 16.38 11.82 5.61
C GLY A 64 15.49 10.98 4.69
N VAL A 65 14.47 10.30 5.23
CA VAL A 65 13.49 9.53 4.46
C VAL A 65 12.18 10.30 4.42
N LYS A 66 11.66 10.61 3.23
CA LYS A 66 10.37 11.27 3.08
C LYS A 66 9.25 10.31 3.50
N LEU A 67 8.36 10.74 4.37
CA LEU A 67 7.17 9.98 4.72
C LEU A 67 5.99 10.48 3.88
N LEU A 68 5.49 9.60 3.01
CA LEU A 68 4.35 9.85 2.13
C LEU A 68 3.16 9.02 2.60
N PHE A 69 1.96 9.59 2.53
CA PHE A 69 0.73 8.86 2.74
C PHE A 69 -0.10 8.85 1.46
N ASN A 70 -0.68 7.69 1.17
CA ASN A 70 -1.57 7.54 0.04
C ASN A 70 -2.95 8.14 0.36
N ASN A 71 -3.36 9.19 -0.35
CA ASN A 71 -4.75 9.65 -0.32
C ASN A 71 -5.55 8.78 -1.30
N TYR A 72 -6.41 7.94 -0.73
CA TYR A 72 -7.12 6.91 -1.47
C TYR A 72 -8.61 6.94 -1.13
N SER A 73 -9.43 7.02 -2.17
CA SER A 73 -10.88 6.87 -2.07
C SER A 73 -11.27 5.55 -2.72
N HIS A 74 -11.86 4.64 -1.95
CA HIS A 74 -12.16 3.31 -2.44
C HIS A 74 -13.13 3.36 -3.63
N PRO A 75 -12.77 2.79 -4.80
CA PRO A 75 -13.61 2.82 -5.99
C PRO A 75 -14.81 1.88 -5.83
N ILE A 76 -15.88 2.15 -6.59
CA ILE A 76 -17.02 1.24 -6.73
C ILE A 76 -16.77 0.35 -7.94
N TYR A 77 -17.13 -0.92 -7.83
CA TYR A 77 -17.02 -1.90 -8.92
C TYR A 77 -18.18 -2.91 -8.89
N PRO A 78 -18.39 -3.67 -9.97
CA PRO A 78 -19.58 -4.52 -10.12
C PRO A 78 -19.55 -5.76 -9.21
N GLN A 79 -20.11 -5.70 -8.01
CA GLN A 79 -20.26 -6.88 -7.13
C GLN A 79 -21.50 -7.73 -7.52
N GLN A 80 -21.52 -9.04 -7.22
CA GLN A 80 -22.62 -9.95 -7.61
C GLN A 80 -24.02 -9.56 -7.07
N PHE A 81 -24.11 -8.79 -5.98
CA PHE A 81 -25.38 -8.44 -5.30
C PHE A 81 -25.53 -6.93 -5.08
N MET A 82 -25.21 -6.12 -6.08
CA MET A 82 -25.28 -4.65 -5.97
C MET A 82 -26.64 -4.11 -5.50
N ASN A 83 -27.74 -4.84 -5.74
CA ASN A 83 -29.07 -4.47 -5.26
C ASN A 83 -29.21 -4.49 -3.72
N LEU A 84 -28.33 -5.21 -3.01
CA LEU A 84 -28.27 -5.23 -1.54
C LEU A 84 -27.36 -4.13 -0.97
N GLY A 85 -26.72 -3.36 -1.85
CA GLY A 85 -25.73 -2.34 -1.50
C GLY A 85 -24.30 -2.79 -1.81
N PHE A 86 -23.46 -1.80 -2.12
CA PHE A 86 -22.03 -2.02 -2.34
C PHE A 86 -21.30 -2.21 -1.00
N LEU A 87 -20.41 -3.19 -0.93
CA LEU A 87 -19.55 -3.41 0.23
C LEU A 87 -18.13 -2.90 -0.06
N PRO A 88 -17.73 -1.74 0.49
CA PRO A 88 -16.39 -1.18 0.28
C PRO A 88 -15.32 -1.94 1.07
N ASN A 89 -14.05 -1.72 0.72
CA ASN A 89 -12.86 -2.21 1.42
C ASN A 89 -12.72 -3.74 1.47
N MET A 90 -13.26 -4.43 0.46
CA MET A 90 -13.06 -5.86 0.29
C MET A 90 -11.65 -6.18 -0.22
N SER A 91 -11.25 -7.45 -0.12
CA SER A 91 -9.95 -7.91 -0.61
C SER A 91 -9.80 -7.72 -2.12
N ILE A 92 -8.57 -7.63 -2.60
CA ILE A 92 -8.28 -7.60 -4.05
C ILE A 92 -8.85 -8.81 -4.81
N ILE A 93 -9.06 -9.93 -4.13
CA ILE A 93 -9.69 -11.14 -4.70
C ILE A 93 -11.14 -10.84 -5.09
N ASP A 94 -11.89 -10.12 -4.25
CA ASP A 94 -13.28 -9.75 -4.56
C ASP A 94 -13.34 -8.93 -5.84
N LEU A 95 -12.47 -7.92 -5.96
CA LEU A 95 -12.37 -7.11 -7.16
C LEU A 95 -11.99 -7.94 -8.41
N ILE A 96 -10.98 -8.80 -8.30
CA ILE A 96 -10.52 -9.64 -9.43
C ILE A 96 -11.63 -10.56 -9.93
N PHE A 97 -12.36 -11.22 -9.03
CA PHE A 97 -13.40 -12.16 -9.42
C PHE A 97 -14.66 -11.47 -9.97
N ASN A 98 -14.90 -10.21 -9.58
CA ASN A 98 -16.04 -9.43 -10.03
C ASN A 98 -15.77 -8.60 -11.31
N ALA A 99 -14.54 -8.12 -11.51
CA ALA A 99 -14.19 -7.20 -12.60
C ALA A 99 -13.12 -7.73 -13.58
N GLY A 100 -12.46 -8.85 -13.27
CA GLY A 100 -11.52 -9.50 -14.18
C GLY A 100 -10.40 -8.56 -14.67
N PRO A 101 -10.12 -8.48 -15.98
CA PRO A 101 -9.03 -7.64 -16.52
C PRO A 101 -9.14 -6.14 -16.20
N GLU A 102 -10.33 -5.63 -15.86
CA GLU A 102 -10.54 -4.21 -15.55
C GLU A 102 -10.08 -3.85 -14.12
N SER A 103 -9.76 -4.86 -13.28
CA SER A 103 -9.44 -4.67 -11.87
C SER A 103 -8.30 -3.69 -11.61
N LEU A 104 -7.23 -3.70 -12.43
CA LEU A 104 -6.10 -2.80 -12.24
C LEU A 104 -6.51 -1.33 -12.43
N GLU A 105 -7.26 -1.02 -13.49
CA GLU A 105 -7.68 0.36 -13.75
C GLU A 105 -8.72 0.83 -12.74
N ILE A 106 -9.63 -0.05 -12.33
CA ILE A 106 -10.59 0.22 -11.25
C ILE A 106 -9.85 0.58 -9.95
N ILE A 107 -8.93 -0.26 -9.47
CA ILE A 107 -8.25 0.00 -8.19
C ILE A 107 -7.40 1.28 -8.26
N LYS A 108 -6.77 1.56 -9.41
CA LYS A 108 -6.01 2.80 -9.64
C LYS A 108 -6.89 4.05 -9.61
N SER A 109 -8.15 3.98 -10.03
CA SER A 109 -9.07 5.14 -10.02
C SER A 109 -9.32 5.73 -8.62
N GLY A 110 -9.05 4.93 -7.58
CA GLY A 110 -9.15 5.37 -6.19
C GLY A 110 -8.00 6.27 -5.73
N PHE A 111 -6.87 6.27 -6.44
CA PHE A 111 -5.72 7.11 -6.10
C PHE A 111 -6.03 8.60 -6.31
N LYS A 112 -5.86 9.42 -5.26
CA LYS A 112 -6.11 10.87 -5.26
C LYS A 112 -4.84 11.70 -5.06
N GLY A 113 -3.68 11.06 -4.98
CA GLY A 113 -2.39 11.72 -4.78
C GLY A 113 -1.71 11.29 -3.49
N PHE A 114 -0.64 12.00 -3.16
CA PHE A 114 0.12 11.78 -1.93
C PHE A 114 -0.05 12.97 -0.98
N GLU A 115 -0.11 12.67 0.30
CA GLU A 115 -0.03 13.66 1.38
C GLU A 115 1.34 13.57 2.06
N LEU A 116 1.96 14.72 2.26
CA LEU A 116 3.23 14.85 2.99
C LEU A 116 2.94 15.11 4.45
N ASN A 117 3.52 14.30 5.34
CA ASN A 117 3.46 14.49 6.80
C ASN A 117 2.05 14.85 7.33
N PRO A 118 0.99 14.10 6.98
CA PRO A 118 -0.34 14.38 7.47
C PRO A 118 -0.35 14.29 9.00
N ILE A 119 -0.98 15.28 9.61
CA ILE A 119 -1.19 15.35 11.05
C ILE A 119 -2.24 14.27 11.39
N PRO A 120 -2.03 13.42 12.41
CA PRO A 120 -3.05 12.48 12.87
C PRO A 120 -4.33 13.24 13.23
N GLN A 121 -5.48 12.81 12.68
CA GLN A 121 -6.80 13.34 13.07
C GLN A 121 -7.21 12.87 14.46
#